data_AF-A0A256Z744-F1
#
_entry.id   AF-A0A256Z744-F1
#
_cell.length_a   1.000
_cell.length_b   1.000
_cell.length_c   1.000
_cell.angle_alpha   90.00
_cell.angle_beta   90.00
_cell.angle_gamma   90.00
#
_symmetry.space_group_name_H-M   'P 1'
#
loop_
_entity.id
_entity.type
_entity.pdbx_description
1 polymer ?
#
loop_
_entity_poly.entity_id
_entity_poly.type
_entity_poly.pdbx_seq_one_letter_code
_entity_poly.pdbx_strand_id
1 'polypeptide(L)'
;MLRRILPAALSLANASMGALAIWTALKLYPLHVTFSLILLGILLDGLDGFAARLFRVEGRGGALLDSLCDIVTFSLAPSALIYVHLYRPGSVSFHSFHNALVALLQGVR
;
A
#
# COMPACT_ATOMS: atom_id res chain seq x y z
N MET A 1 -18.09 -19.89 6.14
CA MET A 1 -18.18 -18.41 6.07
C MET A 1 -16.85 -17.75 6.44
N LEU A 2 -16.27 -18.03 7.62
CA LEU A 2 -15.01 -17.43 8.11
C LEU A 2 -13.82 -17.50 7.13
N ARG A 3 -13.65 -18.64 6.42
CA ARG A 3 -12.55 -18.85 5.45
C ARG A 3 -12.61 -17.94 4.20
N ARG A 4 -13.76 -17.33 3.92
CA ARG A 4 -13.95 -16.36 2.81
C ARG A 4 -13.73 -14.91 3.25
N ILE A 5 -13.93 -14.63 4.54
CA ILE A 5 -13.86 -13.28 5.10
C ILE A 5 -12.39 -12.89 5.30
N LEU A 6 -11.53 -13.87 5.62
CA LEU A 6 -10.12 -13.62 5.92
C LEU A 6 -9.35 -12.97 4.75
N PRO A 7 -9.38 -13.52 3.52
CA PRO A 7 -8.67 -12.91 2.39
C PRO A 7 -9.27 -11.54 2.05
N ALA A 8 -10.59 -11.42 2.00
CA ALA A 8 -11.26 -10.15 1.68
C ALA A 8 -10.97 -9.05 2.72
N ALA A 9 -10.85 -9.39 4.00
CA ALA A 9 -10.49 -8.44 5.04
C ALA A 9 -9.03 -7.98 4.92
N LEU A 10 -8.13 -8.86 4.49
CA LEU A 10 -6.73 -8.54 4.21
C LEU A 10 -6.60 -7.63 2.98
N SER A 11 -7.32 -7.89 1.88
CA SER A 11 -7.34 -6.99 0.71
C SER A 11 -7.90 -5.60 1.04
N LEU A 12 -8.96 -5.55 1.87
CA LEU A 12 -9.49 -4.28 2.38
C LEU A 12 -8.49 -3.55 3.28
N ALA A 13 -7.70 -4.29 4.07
CA ALA A 13 -6.65 -3.70 4.89
C ALA A 13 -5.52 -3.14 4.02
N ASN A 14 -5.09 -3.87 2.98
CA ASN A 14 -4.17 -3.38 1.95
C ASN A 14 -4.67 -2.05 1.35
N ALA A 15 -5.89 -2.03 0.80
CA ALA A 15 -6.47 -0.82 0.21
C ALA A 15 -6.61 0.34 1.20
N SER A 16 -6.88 0.05 2.48
CA SER A 16 -6.94 1.07 3.54
C SER A 16 -5.58 1.74 3.74
N MET A 17 -4.49 0.97 3.70
CA MET A 17 -3.13 1.51 3.74
C MET A 17 -2.82 2.35 2.50
N GLY A 18 -3.22 1.90 1.31
CA GLY A 18 -3.11 2.67 0.07
C GLY A 18 -3.87 4.00 0.15
N ALA A 19 -5.10 4.01 0.68
CA ALA A 19 -5.90 5.21 0.87
C ALA A 19 -5.26 6.18 1.88
N LEU A 20 -4.72 5.67 2.99
CA LEU A 20 -3.98 6.48 3.97
C LEU A 20 -2.68 7.04 3.37
N ALA A 21 -1.99 6.28 2.52
CA ALA A 21 -0.82 6.77 1.79
C ALA A 21 -1.19 7.93 0.86
N ILE A 22 -2.29 7.83 0.12
CA ILE A 22 -2.78 8.93 -0.73
C ILE A 22 -3.09 10.16 0.14
N TRP A 23 -3.80 9.98 1.25
CA TRP A 23 -4.15 11.07 2.15
C TRP A 23 -2.92 11.77 2.73
N THR A 24 -1.93 11.01 3.21
CA THR A 24 -0.67 11.56 3.73
C THR A 24 0.14 12.27 2.64
N ALA A 25 0.19 11.73 1.43
CA ALA A 25 0.82 12.38 0.28
C ALA A 25 0.17 13.74 0.01
N LEU A 26 -1.16 13.79 -0.11
CA LEU A 26 -1.91 15.03 -0.39
C LEU A 26 -1.78 16.08 0.71
N LYS A 27 -1.59 15.64 1.96
CA LYS A 27 -1.37 16.51 3.13
C LYS A 27 0.09 16.92 3.32
N LEU A 28 1.00 16.55 2.42
CA LEU A 28 2.44 16.87 2.49
C LEU A 28 3.09 16.37 3.79
N TYR A 29 2.64 15.21 4.29
CA TYR A 29 3.35 14.52 5.36
C TYR A 29 4.75 14.10 4.89
N PRO A 30 5.67 13.81 5.82
CA PRO A 30 6.99 13.34 5.46
C PRO A 30 6.93 12.10 4.55
N LEU A 31 7.71 12.12 3.47
CA LEU A 31 7.70 11.08 2.43
C LEU A 31 7.93 9.66 2.97
N HIS A 32 8.71 9.51 4.05
CA HIS A 32 8.93 8.22 4.71
C HIS A 32 7.63 7.61 5.30
N VAL A 33 6.71 8.43 5.81
CA VAL A 33 5.42 7.97 6.34
C VAL A 33 4.57 7.41 5.21
N THR A 34 4.43 8.16 4.12
CA THR A 34 3.68 7.73 2.94
C THR A 34 4.27 6.46 2.33
N PHE A 35 5.60 6.39 2.17
CA PHE A 35 6.26 5.19 1.66
C PHE A 35 6.06 3.98 2.56
N SER A 36 6.15 4.15 3.88
CA SER A 36 5.93 3.07 4.83
C SER A 36 4.52 2.51 4.74
N LEU A 37 3.51 3.37 4.56
CA LEU A 37 2.11 2.94 4.35
C LEU A 37 1.92 2.17 3.05
N ILE A 38 2.53 2.63 1.95
CA ILE A 38 2.50 1.89 0.67
C ILE A 38 3.12 0.51 0.87
N LEU A 39 4.34 0.44 1.41
CA LEU A 39 5.02 -0.83 1.69
C LEU A 39 4.23 -1.75 2.61
N LEU A 40 3.56 -1.22 3.63
CA LEU A 40 2.68 -2.01 4.50
C LEU A 40 1.49 -2.58 3.71
N GLY A 41 0.89 -1.80 2.82
CA GLY A 41 -0.16 -2.28 1.92
C GLY A 41 0.32 -3.43 1.03
N ILE A 42 1.48 -3.27 0.40
CA ILE A 42 2.11 -4.31 -0.44
C ILE A 42 2.36 -5.61 0.37
N LEU A 43 2.78 -5.49 1.63
CA LEU A 43 2.97 -6.65 2.49
C LEU A 43 1.65 -7.35 2.83
N LEU A 44 0.58 -6.58 3.08
CA LEU A 44 -0.76 -7.12 3.34
C LEU A 44 -1.34 -7.85 2.12
N ASP A 45 -1.04 -7.35 0.92
CA ASP A 45 -1.38 -7.97 -0.37
C ASP A 45 -0.60 -9.26 -0.67
N GLY A 46 0.61 -9.38 -0.12
CA GLY A 46 1.30 -10.66 -0.12
C GLY A 46 0.57 -11.70 0.74
N LEU A 47 -0.11 -11.25 1.80
CA LEU A 47 -0.72 -12.10 2.82
C LEU A 47 -2.13 -12.58 2.47
N ASP A 48 -2.99 -11.76 1.84
CA ASP A 48 -4.28 -12.23 1.32
C ASP A 48 -4.10 -13.24 0.18
N GLY A 49 -3.17 -13.01 -0.74
CA GLY A 49 -2.83 -13.93 -1.81
C GLY A 49 -2.31 -15.27 -1.29
N PHE A 50 -1.54 -15.26 -0.19
CA PHE A 50 -1.12 -16.47 0.51
C PHE A 50 -2.30 -17.16 1.22
N ALA A 51 -3.14 -16.40 1.91
CA ALA A 51 -4.32 -16.93 2.60
C ALA A 51 -5.34 -17.54 1.62
N ALA A 52 -5.58 -16.90 0.47
CA ALA A 52 -6.48 -17.38 -0.57
C ALA A 52 -6.06 -18.75 -1.12
N ARG A 53 -4.75 -18.93 -1.38
CA ARG A 53 -4.15 -20.22 -1.81
C ARG A 53 -4.26 -21.28 -0.72
N LEU A 54 -4.01 -20.92 0.53
CA LEU A 54 -4.06 -21.85 1.65
C LEU A 54 -5.49 -22.38 1.90
N PHE A 55 -6.51 -21.52 1.75
CA PHE A 55 -7.90 -21.90 1.98
C PHE A 55 -8.62 -22.46 0.74
N ARG A 56 -7.99 -22.44 -0.45
CA ARG A 56 -8.59 -22.86 -1.74
C ARG A 56 -9.95 -22.18 -2.02
N VAL A 57 -10.08 -20.92 -1.63
CA VAL A 57 -11.34 -20.18 -1.81
C VAL A 57 -11.18 -19.08 -2.85
N GLU A 58 -11.08 -19.50 -4.11
CA GLU A 58 -11.01 -18.60 -5.26
C GLU A 58 -12.43 -18.38 -5.80
N GLY A 59 -13.16 -17.45 -5.19
CA GLY A 59 -14.43 -16.98 -5.73
C GLY A 59 -14.23 -15.78 -6.65
N ARG A 60 -14.96 -15.71 -7.78
CA ARG A 60 -14.93 -14.56 -8.71
C ARG A 60 -15.07 -13.19 -8.03
N GLY A 61 -15.93 -13.09 -7.01
CA GLY A 61 -16.12 -11.83 -6.28
C GLY A 61 -14.94 -11.41 -5.41
N GLY A 62 -14.22 -12.38 -4.82
CA GLY A 62 -13.02 -12.10 -4.01
C GLY A 62 -11.87 -11.63 -4.89
N ALA A 63 -11.66 -12.28 -6.04
CA ALA A 63 -10.63 -11.89 -6.99
C ALA A 63 -10.86 -10.48 -7.57
N LEU A 64 -12.11 -10.10 -7.86
CA LEU A 64 -12.39 -8.73 -8.32
C LEU A 64 -12.10 -7.70 -7.23
N LEU A 65 -12.47 -7.99 -5.97
CA LEU A 65 -12.20 -7.10 -4.84
C LEU A 65 -10.69 -6.91 -4.65
N ASP A 66 -9.94 -8.00 -4.69
CA ASP A 66 -8.47 -8.03 -4.63
C ASP A 66 -7.86 -7.09 -5.68
N SER A 67 -8.24 -7.26 -6.95
CA SER A 67 -7.77 -6.41 -8.04
C SER A 67 -8.14 -4.92 -7.88
N LEU A 68 -9.29 -4.61 -7.28
CA LEU A 68 -9.66 -3.21 -7.00
C LEU A 68 -8.80 -2.63 -5.87
N CYS A 69 -8.52 -3.43 -4.84
CA CYS A 69 -7.63 -3.07 -3.74
C CYS A 69 -6.19 -2.83 -4.24
N ASP A 70 -5.70 -3.70 -5.12
CA ASP A 70 -4.39 -3.58 -5.78
C ASP A 70 -4.22 -2.25 -6.49
N ILE A 71 -5.22 -1.84 -7.27
CA ILE A 71 -5.18 -0.58 -8.02
C ILE A 71 -4.99 0.61 -7.07
N VAL A 72 -5.61 0.59 -5.89
CA VAL A 72 -5.49 1.67 -4.90
C VAL A 72 -4.06 1.73 -4.34
N THR A 73 -3.51 0.59 -3.92
CA THR A 73 -2.19 0.57 -3.25
C THR A 73 -1.03 0.66 -4.22
N PHE A 74 -1.06 -0.07 -5.33
CA PHE A 74 0.08 -0.15 -6.27
C PHE A 74 0.06 0.92 -7.36
N SER A 75 -1.10 1.44 -7.74
CA SER A 75 -1.19 2.42 -8.83
C SER A 75 -1.54 3.81 -8.32
N LEU A 76 -2.63 3.93 -7.55
CA LEU A 76 -3.16 5.23 -7.15
C LEU A 76 -2.28 5.92 -6.10
N ALA A 77 -1.82 5.19 -5.07
CA ALA A 77 -0.95 5.76 -4.03
C ALA A 77 0.41 6.27 -4.56
N PRO A 78 1.16 5.51 -5.38
CA PRO A 78 2.39 6.02 -5.99
C PRO A 78 2.13 7.19 -6.95
N SER A 79 1.04 7.14 -7.72
CA SER A 79 0.67 8.24 -8.62
C SER A 79 0.37 9.54 -7.85
N ALA A 80 -0.36 9.45 -6.74
CA ALA A 80 -0.63 10.59 -5.86
C ALA A 80 0.67 11.15 -5.27
N LEU A 81 1.58 10.28 -4.85
CA LEU A 81 2.90 10.68 -4.34
C LEU A 81 3.69 11.44 -5.41
N ILE A 82 3.81 10.90 -6.63
CA ILE A 82 4.51 11.54 -7.74
C ILE A 82 3.85 12.88 -8.10
N TYR A 83 2.52 12.92 -8.20
CA TYR A 83 1.79 14.15 -8.53
C TYR A 83 2.09 15.27 -7.53
N VAL A 84 2.01 14.99 -6.23
CA VAL A 84 2.30 15.98 -5.19
C VAL A 84 3.75 16.46 -5.29
N HIS A 85 4.71 15.56 -5.51
CA HIS A 85 6.13 15.92 -5.51
C HIS A 85 6.59 16.62 -6.78
N LEU A 86 5.99 16.29 -7.93
CA LEU A 86 6.33 16.88 -9.22
C LEU A 86 5.65 18.24 -9.44
N TYR A 87 4.38 18.37 -9.04
CA TYR A 87 3.57 19.56 -9.35
C TYR A 87 3.36 20.52 -8.18
N ARG A 88 3.74 20.17 -6.93
CA ARG A 88 3.86 21.16 -5.83
C ARG A 88 5.33 21.45 -5.52
N PRO A 89 5.97 22.39 -6.24
CA PRO A 89 7.37 22.74 -6.00
C PRO A 89 7.52 23.29 -4.57
N GLY A 90 8.31 22.61 -3.75
CA GLY A 90 8.67 23.09 -2.40
C GLY A 90 8.99 22.05 -1.32
N SER A 91 8.85 20.74 -1.56
CA SER A 91 8.76 19.78 -0.44
C SER A 91 9.81 18.66 -0.32
N VAL A 92 10.62 18.29 -1.32
CA VAL A 92 11.65 17.24 -1.09
C VAL A 92 12.95 17.40 -1.91
N SER A 93 14.07 17.45 -1.17
CA SER A 93 15.42 17.18 -1.65
C SER A 93 15.63 15.66 -1.72
N PHE A 94 16.27 15.15 -2.79
CA PHE A 94 16.52 13.72 -3.09
C PHE A 94 17.02 12.88 -1.88
N HIS A 95 17.61 13.52 -0.87
CA HIS A 95 18.04 12.92 0.40
C HIS A 95 16.94 12.24 1.21
N SER A 96 15.70 12.75 1.22
CA SER A 96 14.63 12.14 2.04
C SER A 96 14.20 10.78 1.51
N PHE A 97 14.29 10.56 0.19
CA PHE A 97 14.02 9.27 -0.44
C PHE A 97 15.11 8.24 -0.07
N HIS A 98 16.38 8.64 -0.13
CA HIS A 98 17.50 7.78 0.28
C HIS A 98 17.40 7.36 1.76
N ASN A 99 17.11 8.32 2.66
CA ASN A 99 17.03 8.05 4.08
C ASN A 99 15.82 7.16 4.44
N ALA A 100 14.70 7.31 3.74
CA ALA A 100 13.54 6.42 3.91
C ALA A 100 13.87 4.97 3.50
N LEU A 101 14.57 4.79 2.36
CA LEU A 101 15.01 3.48 1.89
C LEU A 101 15.96 2.82 2.90
N VAL A 102 16.94 3.58 3.41
CA VAL A 102 17.91 3.09 4.41
C VAL A 102 17.21 2.73 5.72
N ALA A 103 16.30 3.57 6.23
CA ALA A 103 15.55 3.28 7.45
C ALA A 103 14.71 2.00 7.35
N LEU A 104 14.11 1.76 6.18
CA LEU A 104 13.31 0.57 5.94
C LEU A 104 14.16 -0.72 5.90
N LEU A 105 15.36 -0.63 5.34
CA LEU A 105 16.32 -1.74 5.31
C LEU A 105 16.96 -2.01 6.68
N GLN A 106 17.03 -0.99 7.54
CA GLN A 106 17.60 -1.11 8.89
C GLN A 106 16.59 -1.65 9.91
N GLY A 107 15.28 -1.49 9.68
CA GLY A 107 14.21 -1.99 10.56
C GLY A 107 13.91 -3.49 10.46
N VAL A 108 14.62 -4.25 9.62
CA VAL A 108 14.44 -5.69 9.38
C VAL A 108 15.48 -6.55 10.15
N ARG A 109 16.10 -5.99 11.19
CA ARG A 109 17.03 -6.72 12.08
C ARG A 109 16.37 -7.10 13.40
#